data_AF-M1DPG0-F1
#
_entry.id   AF-M1DPG0-F1
#
_cell.length_a   1.000
_cell.length_b   1.000
_cell.length_c   1.000
_cell.angle_alpha   90.00
_cell.angle_beta   90.00
_cell.angle_gamma   90.00
#
_symmetry.space_group_name_H-M   'P 1'
#
loop_
_entity.id
_entity.type
_entity.pdbx_description
1 polymer ?
#
loop_
_entity_poly.entity_id
_entity_poly.type
_entity_poly.pdbx_seq_one_letter_code
_entity_poly.pdbx_strand_id
1 'polypeptide(L)'
;MPDETLLDCFYQGLEPENRSIAEHLFKGGMLNQPYVVIATLLDKMVETNKEAQKKYEWDKLVAEVNVLSKRVTGLEEKAREKEKNFSLQECKQGKRHEGVQSNDTSSFIQQKLDEHDKKLNDMKDNIDMLNEVTTLNSMTIQLQGDQLTHLIMDHYPLFAEDSPYYTMGDSEFEDNGSLSSVCRRFT
;
A
#
# COMPACT_ATOMS: atom_id res chain seq x y z
N MET A 1 -2.88 -43.11 22.15
CA MET A 1 -4.15 -42.36 22.16
C MET A 1 -3.80 -40.88 22.25
N PRO A 2 -4.39 -40.02 21.42
CA PRO A 2 -4.20 -38.58 21.59
C PRO A 2 -4.78 -38.13 22.94
N ASP A 3 -4.09 -37.20 23.58
CA ASP A 3 -4.50 -36.63 24.86
C ASP A 3 -5.80 -35.83 24.65
N GLU A 4 -6.86 -36.19 25.37
CA GLU A 4 -8.18 -35.55 25.29
C GLU A 4 -8.09 -34.05 25.59
N THR A 5 -7.14 -33.65 26.43
CA THR A 5 -6.88 -32.25 26.79
C THR A 5 -6.33 -31.44 25.62
N LEU A 6 -5.48 -32.04 24.77
CA LEU A 6 -4.94 -31.39 23.56
C LEU A 6 -6.02 -31.17 22.50
N LEU A 7 -6.94 -32.12 22.38
CA LEU A 7 -8.05 -32.01 21.44
C LEU A 7 -8.99 -30.88 21.85
N ASP A 8 -9.33 -30.78 23.14
CA ASP A 8 -10.20 -29.71 23.64
C ASP A 8 -9.54 -28.32 23.49
N CYS A 9 -8.23 -28.21 23.75
CA CYS A 9 -7.47 -26.98 23.51
C CYS A 9 -7.52 -26.57 22.02
N PHE A 10 -7.40 -27.54 21.11
CA PHE A 10 -7.50 -27.28 19.68
C PHE A 10 -8.90 -26.76 19.30
N TYR A 11 -9.98 -27.37 19.81
CA TYR A 11 -11.35 -26.93 19.55
C TYR A 11 -11.68 -25.54 20.12
N GLN A 12 -11.13 -25.20 21.29
CA GLN A 12 -11.31 -23.86 21.86
C GLN A 12 -10.61 -22.77 21.03
N GLY A 13 -9.48 -23.11 20.38
CA GLY A 13 -8.76 -22.20 19.50
C GLY A 13 -9.42 -21.96 18.14
N LEU A 14 -10.45 -22.74 17.77
CA LEU A 14 -11.15 -22.59 16.50
C LEU A 14 -12.28 -21.57 16.59
N GLU A 15 -12.30 -20.67 15.60
CA GLU A 15 -13.42 -19.76 15.38
C GLU A 15 -14.74 -20.52 15.11
N PRO A 16 -15.90 -19.94 15.47
CA PRO A 16 -17.19 -20.60 15.34
C PRO A 16 -17.48 -21.15 13.93
N GLU A 17 -17.05 -20.44 12.88
CA GLU A 17 -17.22 -20.89 11.49
C GLU A 17 -16.40 -22.16 11.19
N ASN A 18 -15.22 -22.29 11.81
CA ASN A 18 -14.28 -23.39 11.61
C ASN A 18 -14.64 -24.66 12.40
N ARG A 19 -15.50 -24.54 13.41
CA ARG A 19 -15.94 -25.69 14.24
C ARG A 19 -16.72 -26.72 13.43
N SER A 20 -17.60 -26.28 12.53
CA SER A 20 -18.41 -27.19 11.69
C SER A 20 -17.55 -28.03 10.74
N ILE A 21 -16.45 -27.46 10.25
CA ILE A 21 -15.46 -28.11 9.38
C ILE A 21 -14.64 -29.11 10.20
N ALA A 22 -14.17 -28.71 11.39
CA ALA A 22 -13.49 -29.61 12.31
C ALA A 22 -14.38 -30.80 12.71
N GLU A 23 -15.65 -30.58 13.04
CA GLU A 23 -16.58 -31.68 13.34
C GLU A 23 -16.74 -32.66 12.17
N HIS A 24 -16.83 -32.16 10.93
CA HIS A 24 -16.86 -33.03 9.74
C HIS A 24 -15.57 -33.85 9.59
N LEU A 25 -14.42 -33.27 9.94
CA LEU A 25 -13.13 -33.94 9.88
C LEU A 25 -13.03 -35.10 10.86
N PHE A 26 -13.39 -34.86 12.12
CA PHE A 26 -13.31 -35.91 13.15
C PHE A 26 -14.34 -37.01 12.92
N LYS A 27 -15.54 -36.66 12.44
CA LYS A 27 -16.59 -37.63 12.12
C LYS A 27 -16.28 -38.49 10.88
N GLY A 28 -15.44 -38.00 9.96
CA GLY A 28 -15.03 -38.69 8.74
C GLY A 28 -13.81 -39.62 8.87
N GLY A 29 -13.23 -39.77 10.07
CA GLY A 29 -12.08 -40.65 10.29
C GLY A 29 -10.78 -40.11 9.67
N MET A 30 -10.49 -38.82 9.86
CA MET A 30 -9.34 -38.13 9.25
C MET A 30 -7.98 -38.79 9.51
N LEU A 31 -7.81 -39.52 10.62
CA LEU A 31 -6.58 -40.28 10.90
C LEU A 31 -6.25 -41.35 9.83
N ASN A 32 -7.23 -41.74 9.01
CA ASN A 32 -7.06 -42.70 7.92
C ASN A 32 -7.03 -42.05 6.53
N GLN A 33 -7.12 -40.72 6.43
CA GLN A 33 -7.13 -40.03 5.15
C GLN A 33 -5.70 -39.75 4.65
N PRO A 34 -5.44 -39.81 3.33
CA PRO A 34 -4.15 -39.44 2.77
C PRO A 34 -3.79 -37.99 3.12
N TYR A 35 -2.51 -37.74 3.40
CA TYR A 35 -1.98 -36.42 3.75
C TYR A 35 -2.44 -35.29 2.81
N VAL A 36 -2.51 -35.57 1.51
CA VAL A 36 -2.94 -34.61 0.48
C VAL A 36 -4.35 -34.06 0.75
N VAL A 37 -5.26 -34.91 1.24
CA VAL A 37 -6.65 -34.50 1.54
C VAL A 37 -6.68 -33.58 2.76
N ILE A 38 -5.87 -33.87 3.77
CA ILE A 38 -5.76 -33.06 5.00
C ILE A 38 -5.13 -31.70 4.69
N ALA A 39 -4.04 -31.67 3.92
CA ALA A 39 -3.37 -30.43 3.52
C ALA A 39 -4.32 -29.51 2.72
N THR A 40 -5.00 -30.06 1.72
CA THR A 40 -5.97 -29.31 0.89
C THR A 40 -7.09 -28.69 1.74
N LEU A 41 -7.51 -29.37 2.80
CA LEU A 41 -8.56 -28.83 3.66
C LEU A 41 -8.04 -27.74 4.61
N LEU A 42 -6.84 -27.91 5.16
CA LEU A 42 -6.20 -26.87 5.96
C LEU A 42 -5.99 -25.58 5.14
N ASP A 43 -5.58 -25.71 3.88
CA ASP A 43 -5.46 -24.57 2.97
C ASP A 43 -6.80 -23.84 2.81
N LYS A 44 -7.89 -24.58 2.60
CA LYS A 44 -9.25 -24.00 2.51
C LYS A 44 -9.69 -23.29 3.79
N MET A 45 -9.35 -23.83 4.97
CA MET A 45 -9.64 -23.17 6.24
C MET A 45 -8.88 -21.86 6.39
N VAL A 46 -7.59 -21.85 6.04
CA VAL A 46 -6.76 -20.63 6.05
C VAL A 46 -7.33 -19.59 5.08
N GLU A 47 -7.77 -20.01 3.90
CA GLU A 47 -8.36 -19.13 2.89
C GLU A 47 -9.69 -18.53 3.38
N THR A 48 -10.58 -19.36 3.93
CA THR A 48 -11.87 -18.91 4.50
C THR A 48 -11.67 -17.94 5.66
N ASN A 49 -10.68 -18.18 6.53
CA ASN A 49 -10.34 -17.28 7.63
C ASN A 49 -9.84 -15.92 7.12
N LYS A 50 -8.98 -15.91 6.09
CA LYS A 50 -8.53 -14.65 5.46
C LYS A 50 -9.70 -13.87 4.87
N GLU A 51 -10.67 -14.54 4.26
CA GLU A 51 -11.87 -13.89 3.71
C GLU A 51 -12.76 -13.31 4.82
N ALA A 52 -12.98 -14.07 5.91
CA ALA A 52 -13.75 -13.60 7.06
C ALA A 52 -13.11 -12.37 7.71
N GLN A 53 -11.78 -12.38 7.90
CA GLN A 53 -11.03 -11.24 8.44
C GLN A 53 -11.16 -10.02 7.52
N LYS A 54 -11.01 -10.19 6.20
CA LYS A 54 -11.20 -9.09 5.24
C LYS A 54 -12.62 -8.52 5.32
N LYS A 55 -13.63 -9.37 5.41
CA LYS A 55 -15.03 -8.95 5.54
C LYS A 55 -15.24 -8.11 6.80
N TYR A 56 -14.69 -8.56 7.93
CA TYR A 56 -14.75 -7.81 9.19
C TYR A 56 -14.10 -6.41 9.08
N GLU A 57 -12.90 -6.33 8.49
CA GLU A 57 -12.23 -5.04 8.27
C GLU A 57 -13.03 -4.12 7.32
N TRP A 58 -13.64 -4.69 6.27
CA TRP A 58 -14.54 -3.94 5.38
C TRP A 58 -15.79 -3.43 6.09
N ASP A 59 -16.46 -4.27 6.88
CA ASP A 59 -17.65 -3.88 7.64
C ASP A 59 -17.33 -2.76 8.65
N LYS A 60 -16.16 -2.84 9.29
CA LYS A 60 -15.65 -1.79 10.18
C LYS A 60 -15.42 -0.48 9.42
N LEU A 61 -14.76 -0.52 8.26
CA LEU A 61 -14.52 0.66 7.44
C LEU A 61 -15.83 1.29 6.95
N VAL A 62 -16.80 0.49 6.52
CA VAL A 62 -18.12 0.95 6.11
C VAL A 62 -18.84 1.67 7.26
N ALA A 63 -18.73 1.15 8.48
CA ALA A 63 -19.30 1.81 9.66
C ALA A 63 -18.65 3.18 9.93
N GLU A 64 -17.32 3.28 9.83
CA GLU A 64 -16.58 4.53 10.01
C GLU A 64 -16.95 5.57 8.94
N VAL A 65 -17.02 5.17 7.67
CA VAL A 65 -17.45 6.04 6.56
C VAL A 65 -18.88 6.55 6.76
N ASN A 66 -19.79 5.71 7.25
CA ASN A 66 -21.16 6.12 7.55
C ASN A 66 -21.22 7.18 8.66
N VAL A 67 -20.43 7.04 9.72
CA VAL A 67 -20.32 8.05 10.78
C VAL A 67 -19.77 9.37 10.24
N LEU A 68 -18.72 9.31 9.41
CA LEU A 68 -18.13 10.49 8.79
C LEU A 68 -19.11 11.20 7.84
N SER A 69 -19.83 10.44 7.02
CA SER A 69 -20.84 10.95 6.10
C SER A 69 -21.92 11.76 6.84
N LYS A 70 -22.46 11.22 7.95
CA LYS A 70 -23.44 11.93 8.79
C LYS A 70 -22.89 13.25 9.35
N ARG A 71 -21.61 13.28 9.74
CA ARG A 71 -20.95 14.50 10.24
C ARG A 71 -20.79 15.55 9.14
N VAL A 72 -20.40 15.14 7.94
CA VAL A 72 -20.26 16.03 6.78
C VAL A 72 -21.61 16.66 6.42
N THR A 73 -22.68 15.86 6.31
CA THR A 73 -24.02 16.37 6.03
C THR A 73 -24.51 17.35 7.11
N GLY A 74 -24.26 17.06 8.39
CA GLY A 74 -24.62 17.99 9.47
C GLY A 74 -23.83 19.31 9.44
N LEU A 75 -22.55 19.27 9.05
CA LEU A 75 -21.75 20.49 8.87
C LEU A 75 -22.21 21.32 7.68
N GLU A 76 -22.56 20.67 6.57
CA GLU A 76 -23.08 21.31 5.37
C GLU A 76 -24.40 22.04 5.65
N GLU A 77 -25.32 21.41 6.38
CA GLU A 77 -26.58 22.04 6.79
C GLU A 77 -26.34 23.26 7.68
N LYS A 78 -25.43 23.16 8.65
CA LYS A 78 -25.05 24.27 9.53
C LYS A 78 -24.39 25.42 8.78
N ALA A 79 -23.58 25.13 7.77
CA ALA A 79 -22.96 26.14 6.91
C ALA A 79 -24.02 26.91 6.12
N ARG A 80 -24.96 26.19 5.51
CA ARG A 80 -26.09 26.75 4.76
C ARG A 80 -27.03 27.60 5.63
N GLU A 81 -27.24 27.23 6.88
CA GLU A 81 -28.01 28.04 7.84
C GLU A 81 -27.29 29.37 8.13
N LYS A 82 -25.98 29.33 8.38
CA LYS A 82 -25.18 30.54 8.63
C LYS A 82 -25.16 31.47 7.43
N GLU A 83 -25.02 30.95 6.22
CA GLU A 83 -25.04 31.72 4.97
C GLU A 83 -26.35 32.51 4.79
N LYS A 84 -27.49 31.89 5.07
CA LYS A 84 -28.80 32.57 5.08
C LYS A 84 -28.88 33.68 6.14
N ASN A 85 -28.23 33.49 7.29
CA ASN A 85 -28.19 34.49 8.35
C ASN A 85 -27.29 35.70 7.99
N PHE A 86 -26.17 35.47 7.31
CA PHE A 86 -25.29 36.54 6.84
C PHE A 86 -25.94 37.41 5.75
N SER A 87 -26.60 36.79 4.76
CA SER A 87 -27.31 37.52 3.70
C SER A 87 -28.46 38.41 4.25
N LEU A 88 -29.14 37.98 5.31
CA LEU A 88 -30.16 38.78 6.01
C LEU A 88 -29.58 39.95 6.81
N GLN A 89 -28.39 39.78 7.37
CA GLN A 89 -27.72 40.81 8.16
C GLN A 89 -27.15 41.94 7.27
N GLU A 90 -26.61 41.60 6.10
CA GLU A 90 -26.13 42.59 5.11
C GLU A 90 -27.25 43.49 4.58
N CYS A 91 -28.46 42.97 4.38
CA CYS A 91 -29.61 43.79 3.97
C CYS A 91 -29.99 44.88 4.99
N LYS A 92 -29.62 44.76 6.28
CA LYS A 92 -29.96 45.76 7.31
C LYS A 92 -28.89 46.82 7.52
N GLN A 93 -27.66 46.63 7.03
CA GLN A 93 -26.53 47.52 7.34
C GLN A 93 -25.91 48.26 6.14
N GLY A 94 -26.38 48.04 4.91
CA GLY A 94 -25.80 48.62 3.69
C GLY A 94 -26.40 49.94 3.18
N LYS A 95 -26.69 50.91 4.04
CA LYS A 95 -26.80 52.32 3.62
C LYS A 95 -26.00 53.18 4.59
N ARG A 96 -24.70 53.28 4.37
CA ARG A 96 -23.88 54.47 4.66
C ARG A 96 -22.44 54.29 4.19
N HIS A 97 -22.03 55.28 3.41
CA HIS A 97 -20.67 55.74 3.13
C HIS A 97 -19.77 54.96 2.16
N GLU A 98 -19.90 55.37 0.90
CA GLU A 98 -18.82 55.48 -0.08
C GLU A 98 -17.78 56.52 0.39
N GLY A 99 -16.48 56.27 0.18
CA GLY A 99 -15.46 57.23 0.60
C GLY A 99 -13.97 56.85 0.53
N VAL A 100 -13.47 56.32 -0.60
CA VAL A 100 -12.10 56.64 -1.10
C VAL A 100 -10.86 56.05 -0.37
N GLN A 101 -10.83 54.76 0.03
CA GLN A 101 -9.56 54.15 0.48
C GLN A 101 -9.35 52.64 0.21
N SER A 102 -10.21 51.99 -0.59
CA SER A 102 -10.18 50.53 -0.81
C SER A 102 -9.48 50.06 -2.10
N ASN A 103 -9.13 50.96 -3.02
CA ASN A 103 -8.52 50.57 -4.30
C ASN A 103 -7.04 50.21 -4.17
N ASP A 104 -6.30 50.85 -3.27
CA ASP A 104 -4.84 50.68 -3.18
C ASP A 104 -4.43 49.36 -2.50
N THR A 105 -5.21 48.89 -1.53
CA THR A 105 -4.97 47.59 -0.88
C THR A 105 -5.37 46.42 -1.79
N SER A 106 -6.47 46.56 -2.54
CA SER A 106 -6.90 45.55 -3.49
C SER A 106 -5.93 45.41 -4.66
N SER A 107 -5.40 46.52 -5.18
CA SER A 107 -4.42 46.49 -6.27
C SER A 107 -3.09 45.86 -5.84
N PHE A 108 -2.64 46.14 -4.62
CA PHE A 108 -1.44 45.54 -4.04
C PHE A 108 -1.58 44.01 -3.88
N ILE A 109 -2.75 43.52 -3.43
CA ILE A 109 -3.02 42.09 -3.32
C ILE A 109 -3.02 41.42 -4.70
N GLN A 110 -3.66 42.04 -5.70
CA GLN A 110 -3.68 41.51 -7.06
C GLN A 110 -2.26 41.43 -7.65
N GLN A 111 -1.47 42.49 -7.51
CA GLN A 111 -0.08 42.50 -7.98
C GLN A 111 0.75 41.37 -7.34
N LYS A 112 0.58 41.14 -6.02
CA LYS A 112 1.28 40.05 -5.34
C LYS A 112 0.86 38.68 -5.86
N LEU A 113 -0.42 38.49 -6.16
CA LEU A 113 -0.95 37.25 -6.71
C LEU A 113 -0.36 36.98 -8.10
N ASP A 114 -0.31 38.00 -8.96
CA ASP A 114 0.28 37.91 -10.29
C ASP A 114 1.81 37.62 -10.24
N GLU A 115 2.54 38.23 -9.29
CA GLU A 115 3.96 37.92 -9.03
C GLU A 115 4.17 36.46 -8.60
N HIS A 116 3.27 35.93 -7.77
CA HIS A 116 3.33 34.54 -7.32
C HIS A 116 2.98 33.56 -8.44
N ASP A 117 1.99 33.86 -9.28
CA ASP A 117 1.60 33.03 -10.42
C ASP A 117 2.74 32.92 -11.44
N LYS A 118 3.41 34.04 -11.73
CA LYS A 118 4.61 34.04 -12.59
C LYS A 118 5.70 33.12 -12.04
N LYS A 119 6.02 33.21 -10.75
CA LYS A 119 7.03 32.34 -10.12
C LYS A 119 6.63 30.87 -10.16
N LEU A 120 5.33 30.57 -10.04
CA LEU A 120 4.82 29.20 -10.10
C LEU A 120 4.95 28.62 -11.51
N ASN A 121 4.69 29.42 -12.54
CA ASN A 121 4.94 29.05 -13.93
C ASN A 121 6.44 28.81 -14.19
N ASP A 122 7.33 29.69 -13.70
CA ASP A 122 8.79 29.48 -13.81
C ASP A 122 9.24 28.17 -13.12
N MET A 123 8.67 27.82 -11.96
CA MET A 123 8.97 26.55 -11.27
C MET A 123 8.47 25.34 -12.06
N LYS A 124 7.29 25.45 -12.68
CA LYS A 124 6.73 24.39 -13.51
C LYS A 124 7.64 24.09 -14.70
N ASP A 125 8.10 25.13 -15.40
CA ASP A 125 9.01 24.97 -16.54
C ASP A 125 10.35 24.33 -16.10
N ASN A 126 10.87 24.69 -14.93
CA ASN A 126 12.07 24.05 -14.37
C ASN A 126 11.86 22.56 -14.04
N ILE A 127 10.68 22.19 -13.51
CA ILE A 127 10.34 20.78 -13.24
C ILE A 127 10.24 20.00 -14.54
N ASP A 128 9.60 20.56 -15.57
CA ASP A 128 9.46 19.93 -16.88
C ASP A 128 10.83 19.68 -17.52
N MET A 129 11.71 20.68 -17.49
CA MET A 129 13.10 20.53 -17.97
C MET A 129 13.88 19.48 -17.18
N LEU A 130 13.74 19.44 -15.86
CA LEU A 130 14.41 18.44 -15.01
C LEU A 130 13.94 17.01 -15.30
N ASN A 131 12.65 16.84 -15.58
CA ASN A 131 12.07 15.55 -15.96
C ASN A 131 12.60 15.06 -17.31
N GLU A 132 12.72 15.95 -18.30
CA GLU A 132 13.33 15.63 -19.59
C GLU A 132 14.79 15.18 -19.42
N VAL A 133 15.59 15.94 -18.67
CA VAL A 133 16.99 15.59 -18.38
C VAL A 133 17.11 14.25 -17.66
N THR A 134 16.23 14.00 -16.67
CA THR A 134 16.21 12.74 -15.93
C THR A 134 15.87 11.56 -16.84
N THR A 135 14.92 11.74 -17.76
CA THR A 135 14.54 10.73 -18.76
C THR A 135 15.72 10.42 -19.70
N LEU A 136 16.38 11.45 -20.23
CA LEU A 136 17.57 11.31 -21.07
C LEU A 136 18.72 10.60 -20.34
N ASN A 137 18.95 10.95 -19.06
CA ASN A 137 19.98 10.30 -18.25
C ASN A 137 19.65 8.82 -17.99
N SER A 138 18.38 8.48 -17.72
CA SER A 138 17.95 7.10 -17.55
C SER A 138 18.20 6.26 -18.80
N MET A 139 17.86 6.79 -19.98
CA MET A 139 18.15 6.13 -21.26
C MET A 139 19.64 5.94 -21.49
N THR A 140 20.46 6.92 -21.11
CA THR A 140 21.92 6.85 -21.25
C THR A 140 22.52 5.77 -20.36
N ILE A 141 22.07 5.68 -19.09
CA ILE A 141 22.52 4.64 -18.15
C ILE A 141 22.15 3.25 -18.66
N GLN A 142 20.92 3.07 -19.18
CA GLN A 142 20.48 1.80 -19.76
C GLN A 142 21.37 1.41 -20.95
N LEU A 143 21.59 2.33 -21.89
CA LEU A 143 22.46 2.10 -23.05
C LEU A 143 23.89 1.71 -22.64
N GLN A 144 24.46 2.39 -21.65
CA GLN A 144 25.78 2.06 -21.14
C GLN A 144 25.80 0.69 -20.44
N GLY A 145 24.74 0.33 -19.72
CA GLY A 145 24.57 -0.99 -19.11
C GLY A 145 24.54 -2.11 -20.15
N ASP A 146 23.83 -1.92 -21.25
CA ASP A 146 23.77 -2.87 -22.36
C ASP A 146 25.14 -3.03 -23.03
N GLN A 147 25.83 -1.91 -23.30
CA GLN A 147 27.19 -1.92 -23.87
C GLN A 147 28.19 -2.66 -22.97
N LEU A 148 28.13 -2.42 -21.65
CA LEU A 148 29.00 -3.11 -20.70
C LEU A 148 28.69 -4.60 -20.64
N THR A 149 27.41 -4.99 -20.70
CA THR A 149 26.99 -6.39 -20.72
C THR A 149 27.53 -7.12 -21.94
N HIS A 150 27.43 -6.51 -23.13
CA HIS A 150 28.02 -7.05 -24.35
C HIS A 150 29.54 -7.22 -24.23
N LEU A 151 30.25 -6.20 -23.74
CA LEU A 151 31.70 -6.25 -23.55
C LEU A 151 32.12 -7.37 -22.58
N ILE A 152 31.36 -7.58 -21.49
CA ILE A 152 31.63 -8.66 -20.53
C ILE A 152 31.42 -10.02 -21.18
N MET A 153 30.34 -10.21 -21.95
CA MET A 153 30.07 -11.47 -22.66
C MET A 153 31.16 -11.82 -23.68
N ASP A 154 31.70 -10.81 -24.38
CA ASP A 154 32.78 -11.02 -25.36
C ASP A 154 34.10 -11.45 -24.70
N HIS A 155 34.36 -11.02 -23.45
CA HIS A 155 35.60 -11.31 -22.73
C HIS A 155 35.51 -12.48 -21.74
N TYR A 156 34.30 -12.82 -21.30
CA TYR A 156 34.00 -13.93 -20.40
C TYR A 156 32.82 -14.72 -20.97
N PRO A 157 33.06 -15.66 -21.90
CA PRO A 157 32.00 -16.55 -22.37
C PRO A 157 31.39 -17.26 -21.15
N LEU A 158 30.05 -17.28 -21.07
CA LEU A 158 29.36 -18.02 -20.02
C LEU A 158 29.94 -19.43 -19.98
N PHE A 159 30.41 -19.84 -18.80
CA PHE A 159 30.82 -21.23 -18.58
C PHE A 159 29.63 -22.10 -18.97
N ALA A 160 29.76 -22.84 -20.08
CA ALA A 160 28.81 -23.89 -20.38
C ALA A 160 28.82 -24.86 -19.20
N GLU A 161 27.65 -25.16 -18.64
CA GLU A 161 27.48 -26.10 -17.51
C GLU A 161 28.00 -27.51 -17.82
N ASP A 162 28.39 -27.78 -19.07
CA ASP A 162 29.02 -29.02 -19.53
C ASP A 162 30.56 -29.04 -19.41
N SER A 163 31.18 -28.06 -18.74
CA SER A 163 32.63 -28.07 -18.48
C SER A 163 33.02 -29.22 -17.53
N PRO A 164 33.86 -30.19 -17.94
CA PRO A 164 34.09 -31.45 -17.23
C PRO A 164 35.03 -31.33 -16.00
N TYR A 165 35.19 -30.13 -15.42
CA TYR A 165 36.24 -29.83 -14.45
C TYR A 165 35.80 -29.59 -13.00
N TYR A 166 34.56 -29.97 -12.64
CA TYR A 166 34.14 -30.04 -11.23
C TYR A 166 33.57 -31.41 -10.87
N THR A 167 34.44 -32.43 -10.83
CA THR A 167 34.24 -33.54 -9.89
C THR A 167 34.68 -33.03 -8.52
N MET A 168 33.78 -32.33 -7.81
CA MET A 168 33.99 -32.02 -6.39
C MET A 168 34.06 -33.34 -5.64
N GLY A 169 35.25 -33.69 -5.15
CA GLY A 169 35.42 -34.76 -4.19
C GLY A 169 34.67 -34.41 -2.91
N ASP A 170 33.90 -35.38 -2.41
CA ASP A 170 33.28 -35.37 -1.10
C ASP A 170 34.29 -34.91 -0.04
N SER A 171 34.13 -33.68 0.43
CA SER A 171 34.75 -33.23 1.68
C SER A 171 33.63 -32.70 2.55
N GLU A 172 33.37 -33.45 3.61
CA GLU A 172 32.41 -33.13 4.66
C GLU A 172 32.83 -31.80 5.30
N PHE A 173 32.08 -30.74 5.00
CA PHE A 173 32.25 -29.45 5.64
C PHE A 173 31.35 -29.43 6.88
N GLU A 174 31.96 -29.54 8.05
CA GLU A 174 31.25 -29.37 9.32
C GLU A 174 30.63 -27.97 9.41
N ASP A 175 29.34 -27.96 9.70
CA ASP A 175 28.46 -26.81 9.83
C ASP A 175 28.80 -26.03 11.10
N ASN A 176 29.63 -24.98 10.95
CA ASN A 176 29.78 -23.95 11.98
C ASN A 176 29.11 -22.68 11.49
N GLY A 177 27.97 -22.41 12.11
CA GLY A 177 27.00 -21.41 11.69
C GLY A 177 27.47 -19.96 11.69
N SER A 178 26.52 -19.15 11.22
CA SER A 178 26.44 -17.68 11.29
C SER A 178 26.92 -16.94 10.06
N LEU A 179 25.96 -16.52 9.22
CA LEU A 179 25.68 -15.11 8.87
C LEU A 179 24.69 -15.03 7.70
N SER A 180 23.41 -15.27 7.99
CA SER A 180 22.30 -14.82 7.14
C SER A 180 21.65 -13.60 7.78
N SER A 181 22.23 -12.44 7.55
CA SER A 181 21.49 -11.18 7.53
C SER A 181 22.40 -10.12 6.92
N VAL A 182 22.05 -9.66 5.72
CA VAL A 182 22.19 -8.27 5.22
C VAL A 182 21.99 -8.34 3.71
N CYS A 183 21.27 -7.35 3.18
CA CYS A 183 20.88 -7.16 1.78
C CYS A 183 19.61 -7.91 1.30
N ARG A 184 18.50 -7.60 1.97
CA ARG A 184 17.21 -7.47 1.26
C ARG A 184 16.42 -6.28 1.82
N ARG A 185 16.73 -5.09 1.32
CA ARG A 185 15.90 -3.89 1.48
C ARG A 185 16.28 -2.94 0.34
N PHE A 186 15.41 -2.85 -0.67
CA PHE A 186 15.09 -1.70 -1.52
C PHE A 186 14.24 -2.21 -2.67
N THR A 187 12.93 -2.20 -2.45
CA THR A 187 11.86 -2.00 -3.44
C THR A 187 10.65 -1.51 -2.66
#